data_AF-A0A4Q5S005-F1
#
_entry.id   AF-A0A4Q5S005-F1
#
_cell.length_a   1.000
_cell.length_b   1.000
_cell.length_c   1.000
_cell.angle_alpha   90.00
_cell.angle_beta   90.00
_cell.angle_gamma   90.00
#
_symmetry.space_group_name_H-M   'P 1'
#
loop_
_entity.id
_entity.type
_entity.pdbx_description
1 polymer ?
#
loop_
_entity_poly.entity_id
_entity_poly.type
_entity_poly.pdbx_seq_one_letter_code
_entity_poly.pdbx_strand_id
1 'polypeptide(L)'
;MTDEYETAYHGPYAHPVIATLAGCAVLVLAAILVPRMLPAQPQMTLIGAALAAAFVLWLIGLIVTTRLAGLGWIAGSLLILLGAGALTGYLTHRQYDAVGREDPSSFAQIEFGPQGNAILPKNASTRGPISKLFAASVAADTSERRDYDTALAKFGVGNLSSPYLLKQNPQTIAKCGDLAGMKTLAQSHVTKRAERAAEIGKAIDAAALDTGLKDAIRAIAAPAGEDPRLGIQTAFLDSTAELCALLAKRGWYDENGYFGFNSGGDAARYKALQAKRAEAAAASEKLDKDAVVRMKAEQEKVRAALS
;
A
#
# COMPACT_ATOMS: atom_id res chain seq x y z
N MET A 1 -44.02 -74.30 2.45
CA MET A 1 -43.16 -74.34 3.66
C MET A 1 -41.79 -74.78 3.18
N THR A 2 -40.79 -73.93 3.07
CA THR A 2 -40.51 -72.66 3.76
C THR A 2 -39.85 -71.69 2.78
N ASP A 3 -40.32 -70.44 2.82
CA ASP A 3 -39.76 -69.27 2.17
C ASP A 3 -38.32 -69.02 2.61
N GLU A 4 -37.35 -69.16 1.70
CA GLU A 4 -36.03 -68.53 1.83
C GLU A 4 -36.11 -67.11 1.23
N TYR A 5 -36.90 -66.26 1.88
CA TYR A 5 -36.65 -64.82 1.85
C TYR A 5 -35.63 -64.54 2.96
N GLU A 6 -34.33 -64.69 2.66
CA GLU A 6 -33.32 -63.93 3.39
C GLU A 6 -33.52 -62.46 3.03
N THR A 7 -34.41 -61.85 3.80
CA THR A 7 -34.65 -60.42 3.91
C THR A 7 -33.33 -59.68 3.94
N ALA A 8 -33.01 -59.00 2.83
CA ALA A 8 -32.09 -57.88 2.82
C ALA A 8 -32.56 -56.90 3.90
N TYR A 9 -31.84 -56.89 5.02
CA TYR A 9 -32.12 -56.07 6.18
C TYR A 9 -31.80 -54.59 5.87
N HIS A 10 -32.62 -53.96 5.03
CA HIS A 10 -32.64 -52.51 4.85
C HIS A 10 -33.43 -51.87 6.00
N GLY A 11 -32.90 -52.00 7.22
CA GLY A 11 -33.30 -51.07 8.27
C GLY A 11 -32.70 -49.68 8.00
N PRO A 12 -33.13 -48.63 8.75
CA PRO A 12 -32.73 -47.24 8.56
C PRO A 12 -31.28 -46.97 9.03
N TYR A 13 -30.36 -47.85 8.66
CA TYR A 13 -28.99 -47.92 9.15
C TYR A 13 -28.11 -46.98 8.33
N ALA A 14 -27.84 -45.82 8.93
CA ALA A 14 -26.54 -45.16 8.97
C ALA A 14 -25.72 -45.24 7.67
N HIS A 15 -25.88 -44.27 6.78
CA HIS A 15 -25.04 -44.12 5.59
C HIS A 15 -23.63 -43.65 5.97
N PRO A 16 -22.67 -44.58 6.13
CA PRO A 16 -21.41 -44.24 6.79
C PRO A 16 -20.45 -43.54 5.79
N VAL A 17 -20.71 -43.73 4.50
CA VAL A 17 -20.17 -42.96 3.37
C VAL A 17 -20.57 -41.50 3.46
N ILE A 18 -21.85 -41.19 3.71
CA ILE A 18 -22.35 -39.80 3.76
C ILE A 18 -21.71 -39.05 4.93
N ALA A 19 -21.57 -39.70 6.09
CA ALA A 19 -20.90 -39.10 7.25
C ALA A 19 -19.41 -38.77 6.96
N THR A 20 -18.71 -39.67 6.27
CA THR A 20 -17.30 -39.46 5.88
C THR A 20 -17.17 -38.32 4.86
N LEU A 21 -18.05 -38.28 3.85
CA LEU A 21 -18.09 -37.20 2.85
C LEU A 21 -18.44 -35.84 3.47
N ALA A 22 -19.38 -35.80 4.42
CA ALA A 22 -19.72 -34.59 5.14
C ALA A 22 -18.53 -34.07 5.96
N GLY A 23 -17.80 -34.97 6.64
CA GLY A 23 -16.55 -34.62 7.33
C GLY A 23 -15.50 -34.02 6.38
N CYS A 24 -15.29 -34.64 5.21
CA CYS A 24 -14.41 -34.09 4.18
C CYS A 24 -14.86 -32.71 3.69
N ALA A 25 -16.16 -32.51 3.46
CA ALA A 25 -16.71 -31.22 3.03
C ALA A 25 -16.46 -30.11 4.05
N VAL A 26 -16.62 -30.42 5.35
CA VAL A 26 -16.32 -29.48 6.44
C VAL A 26 -14.82 -29.11 6.46
N LEU A 27 -13.93 -30.09 6.28
CA LEU A 27 -12.49 -29.85 6.23
C LEU A 27 -12.11 -28.97 5.03
N VAL A 28 -12.67 -29.23 3.84
CA VAL A 28 -12.45 -28.40 2.65
C VAL A 28 -12.95 -26.97 2.87
N LEU A 29 -14.14 -26.80 3.45
CA LEU A 29 -14.69 -25.49 3.74
C LEU A 29 -13.80 -24.73 4.73
N ALA A 30 -13.28 -25.41 5.75
CA ALA A 30 -12.34 -24.85 6.70
C ALA A 30 -11.03 -24.42 6.03
N ALA A 31 -10.47 -25.20 5.12
CA ALA A 31 -9.28 -24.80 4.35
C ALA A 31 -9.46 -23.50 3.56
N ILE A 32 -10.69 -23.21 3.11
CA ILE A 32 -11.00 -22.00 2.33
C ILE A 32 -11.25 -20.79 3.23
N LEU A 33 -11.87 -20.99 4.40
CA LEU A 33 -12.26 -19.92 5.31
C LEU A 33 -11.16 -19.52 6.28
N VAL A 34 -10.39 -20.48 6.79
CA VAL A 34 -9.34 -20.26 7.80
C VAL A 34 -8.33 -19.20 7.35
N PRO A 35 -7.77 -19.24 6.13
CA PRO A 35 -6.81 -18.24 5.66
C PRO A 35 -7.38 -16.82 5.55
N ARG A 36 -8.71 -16.67 5.51
CA ARG A 36 -9.38 -15.37 5.44
C ARG A 36 -9.72 -14.79 6.81
N MET A 37 -9.83 -15.64 7.84
CA MET A 37 -10.32 -15.23 9.16
C MET A 37 -9.25 -15.29 10.25
N LEU A 38 -8.17 -16.05 10.05
CA LEU A 38 -7.15 -16.30 11.06
C LEU A 38 -5.75 -15.90 10.54
N PRO A 39 -4.85 -15.49 11.45
CA PRO A 39 -3.47 -15.18 11.09
C PRO A 39 -2.73 -16.45 10.65
N ALA A 40 -1.68 -16.28 9.84
CA ALA A 40 -0.82 -17.37 9.41
C ALA A 40 -0.22 -18.12 10.61
N GLN A 41 -0.19 -19.45 10.51
CA GLN A 41 0.32 -20.35 11.54
C GLN A 41 1.40 -21.28 10.95
N PRO A 42 2.31 -21.81 11.77
CA PRO A 42 3.32 -22.75 11.30
C PRO A 42 2.67 -23.97 10.65
N GLN A 43 3.28 -24.49 9.58
CA GLN A 43 2.76 -25.65 8.83
C GLN A 43 2.40 -26.82 9.74
N MET A 44 3.28 -27.16 10.69
CA MET A 44 3.06 -28.28 11.61
C MET A 44 1.89 -28.04 12.56
N THR A 45 1.66 -26.79 12.97
CA THR A 45 0.50 -26.42 13.80
C THR A 45 -0.80 -26.56 13.02
N LEU A 46 -0.82 -26.14 11.75
CA LEU A 46 -1.99 -26.28 10.88
C LEU A 46 -2.29 -27.74 10.55
N ILE A 47 -1.27 -28.55 10.24
CA ILE A 47 -1.43 -29.99 10.01
C ILE A 47 -1.92 -30.68 11.29
N GLY A 48 -1.33 -30.37 12.45
CA GLY A 48 -1.74 -30.91 13.74
C GLY A 48 -3.18 -30.56 14.09
N ALA A 49 -3.57 -29.29 13.93
CA ALA A 49 -4.94 -28.83 14.18
C ALA A 49 -5.95 -29.48 13.22
N ALA A 50 -5.61 -29.61 11.93
CA ALA A 50 -6.48 -30.24 10.95
C ALA A 50 -6.61 -31.75 11.15
N LEU A 51 -5.54 -32.43 11.58
CA LEU A 51 -5.59 -33.84 12.00
C LEU A 51 -6.46 -34.03 13.23
N ALA A 52 -6.34 -33.15 14.24
CA ALA A 52 -7.19 -33.18 15.43
C ALA A 52 -8.66 -32.95 15.07
N ALA A 53 -8.96 -31.98 14.20
CA ALA A 53 -10.31 -31.72 13.71
C ALA A 53 -10.87 -32.92 12.93
N ALA A 54 -10.08 -33.54 12.07
CA ALA A 54 -10.45 -34.75 11.34
C ALA A 54 -10.76 -35.92 12.28
N PHE A 55 -9.96 -36.10 13.34
CA PHE A 55 -10.20 -37.11 14.35
C PHE A 55 -11.49 -36.87 15.13
N VAL A 56 -11.78 -35.61 15.51
CA VAL A 56 -13.04 -35.24 16.18
C VAL A 56 -14.24 -35.50 15.26
N LEU A 57 -14.16 -35.11 13.98
CA LEU A 57 -15.22 -35.38 13.00
C LEU A 57 -15.45 -36.88 12.82
N TRP A 58 -14.37 -37.68 12.82
CA TRP A 58 -14.47 -39.13 12.80
C TRP A 58 -15.15 -39.68 14.06
N LEU A 59 -14.81 -39.19 15.27
CA LEU A 59 -15.46 -39.61 16.51
C LEU A 59 -16.98 -39.32 16.50
N ILE A 60 -17.37 -38.15 15.99
CA ILE A 60 -18.78 -37.79 15.81
C ILE A 60 -19.47 -38.76 14.84
N GLY A 61 -18.85 -39.03 13.68
CA GLY A 61 -19.35 -40.00 12.71
C GLY A 61 -19.46 -41.41 13.28
N LEU A 62 -18.50 -41.80 14.13
CA LEU A 62 -18.46 -43.09 14.83
C LEU A 62 -19.65 -43.26 15.77
N ILE A 63 -19.89 -42.29 16.64
CA ILE A 63 -20.98 -42.34 17.62
C ILE A 63 -22.35 -42.34 16.94
N VAL A 64 -22.51 -41.52 15.90
CA VAL A 64 -23.82 -41.27 15.27
C VAL A 64 -24.19 -42.34 14.24
N THR A 65 -23.21 -42.85 13.48
CA THR A 65 -23.50 -43.69 12.30
C THR A 65 -22.69 -44.97 12.22
N THR A 66 -21.39 -44.94 12.45
CA THR A 66 -20.52 -46.08 12.07
C THR A 66 -20.24 -47.08 13.19
N ARG A 67 -20.84 -46.91 14.38
CA ARG A 67 -20.65 -47.81 15.55
C ARG A 67 -20.99 -49.28 15.31
N LEU A 68 -21.91 -49.59 14.38
CA LEU A 68 -22.33 -50.95 14.02
C LEU A 68 -21.68 -51.44 12.72
N ALA A 69 -20.81 -50.64 12.10
CA ALA A 69 -20.15 -51.01 10.85
C ALA A 69 -19.00 -52.00 11.09
N GLY A 70 -18.61 -52.75 10.06
CA GLY A 70 -17.46 -53.65 10.12
C GLY A 70 -16.15 -52.91 10.40
N LEU A 71 -15.21 -53.57 11.08
CA LEU A 71 -13.89 -53.03 11.45
C LEU A 71 -13.14 -52.36 10.27
N GLY A 72 -13.23 -52.95 9.07
CA GLY A 72 -12.62 -52.39 7.87
C GLY A 72 -13.17 -51.03 7.48
N TRP A 73 -14.47 -50.79 7.68
CA TRP A 73 -15.09 -49.50 7.41
C TRP A 73 -14.68 -48.45 8.44
N ILE A 74 -14.67 -48.82 9.73
CA ILE A 74 -14.27 -47.93 10.84
C ILE A 74 -12.82 -47.45 10.65
N ALA A 75 -11.91 -48.37 10.33
CA ALA A 75 -10.51 -48.05 10.07
C ALA A 75 -10.33 -47.27 8.75
N GLY A 76 -11.05 -47.65 7.69
CA GLY A 76 -10.99 -46.98 6.39
C GLY A 76 -11.46 -45.52 6.45
N SER A 77 -12.59 -45.24 7.11
CA SER A 77 -13.10 -43.89 7.26
C SER A 77 -12.19 -43.00 8.11
N LEU A 78 -11.51 -43.57 9.12
CA LEU A 78 -10.51 -42.85 9.91
C LEU A 78 -9.33 -42.42 9.03
N LEU A 79 -8.76 -43.35 8.27
CA LEU A 79 -7.63 -43.06 7.38
C LEU A 79 -7.98 -42.00 6.34
N ILE A 80 -9.18 -42.07 5.75
CA ILE A 80 -9.66 -41.08 4.78
C ILE A 80 -9.75 -39.69 5.43
N LEU A 81 -10.37 -39.57 6.60
CA LEU A 81 -10.52 -38.28 7.28
C LEU A 81 -9.17 -37.73 7.75
N LEU A 82 -8.28 -38.55 8.29
CA LEU A 82 -6.93 -38.11 8.67
C LEU A 82 -6.12 -37.66 7.44
N GLY A 83 -6.20 -38.39 6.33
CA GLY A 83 -5.58 -37.99 5.07
C GLY A 83 -6.13 -36.66 4.54
N ALA A 84 -7.45 -36.50 4.57
CA ALA A 84 -8.12 -35.25 4.22
C ALA A 84 -7.73 -34.09 5.16
N GLY A 85 -7.61 -34.35 6.46
CA GLY A 85 -7.17 -33.38 7.47
C GLY A 85 -5.73 -32.93 7.24
N ALA A 86 -4.79 -33.86 7.04
CA ALA A 86 -3.41 -33.53 6.72
C ALA A 86 -3.30 -32.70 5.43
N LEU A 87 -4.02 -33.10 4.38
CA LEU A 87 -4.06 -32.37 3.11
C LEU A 87 -4.66 -30.97 3.28
N THR A 88 -5.72 -30.84 4.08
CA THR A 88 -6.36 -29.56 4.42
C THR A 88 -5.37 -28.62 5.11
N GLY A 89 -4.66 -29.09 6.15
CA GLY A 89 -3.63 -28.31 6.83
C GLY A 89 -2.50 -27.88 5.90
N TYR A 90 -2.04 -28.78 5.02
CA TYR A 90 -1.03 -28.48 4.00
C TYR A 90 -1.48 -27.43 2.98
N LEU A 91 -2.70 -27.56 2.45
CA LEU A 91 -3.26 -26.62 1.48
C LEU A 91 -3.54 -25.24 2.11
N THR A 92 -3.95 -25.22 3.38
CA THR A 92 -4.16 -23.97 4.13
C THR A 92 -2.84 -23.21 4.29
N HIS A 93 -1.75 -23.92 4.60
CA HIS A 93 -0.40 -23.35 4.64
C HIS A 93 0.05 -22.80 3.28
N ARG A 94 -0.15 -23.57 2.20
CA ARG A 94 0.12 -23.12 0.82
C ARG A 94 -0.67 -21.86 0.44
N GLN A 95 -1.91 -21.73 0.91
CA GLN A 95 -2.73 -20.53 0.70
C GLN A 95 -2.21 -19.33 1.49
N TYR A 96 -1.74 -19.52 2.73
CA TYR A 96 -1.04 -18.46 3.46
C TYR A 96 0.21 -17.98 2.73
N ASP A 97 1.01 -18.90 2.18
CA ASP A 97 2.20 -18.55 1.41
C ASP A 97 1.85 -17.83 0.08
N ALA A 98 0.74 -18.21 -0.55
CA ALA A 98 0.28 -17.59 -1.78
C ALA A 98 -0.19 -16.16 -1.54
N VAL A 99 -1.04 -15.94 -0.53
CA VAL A 99 -1.53 -14.61 -0.12
C VAL A 99 -0.39 -13.74 0.40
N GLY A 100 0.56 -14.31 1.15
CA GLY A 100 1.75 -13.61 1.65
C GLY A 100 2.68 -13.10 0.55
N ARG A 101 2.61 -13.65 -0.67
CA ARG A 101 3.41 -13.21 -1.82
C ARG A 101 2.73 -12.14 -2.68
N GLU A 102 1.42 -11.93 -2.55
CA GLU A 102 0.71 -11.01 -3.43
C GLU A 102 1.16 -9.56 -3.22
N ASP A 103 1.35 -9.15 -1.96
CA ASP A 103 1.83 -7.82 -1.61
C ASP A 103 3.28 -7.56 -2.09
N PRO A 104 4.28 -8.36 -1.68
CA PRO A 104 5.65 -8.22 -2.17
C PRO A 104 5.78 -8.24 -3.70
N SER A 105 4.96 -9.02 -4.40
CA SER A 105 5.00 -9.09 -5.87
C SER A 105 4.63 -7.75 -6.53
N SER A 106 3.76 -6.95 -5.91
CA SER A 106 3.42 -5.61 -6.38
C SER A 106 4.62 -4.68 -6.30
N PHE A 107 5.34 -4.74 -5.17
CA PHE A 107 6.54 -3.92 -4.93
C PHE A 107 7.69 -4.31 -5.85
N ALA A 108 7.86 -5.61 -6.11
CA ALA A 108 8.83 -6.12 -7.08
C ALA A 108 8.58 -5.64 -8.53
N GLN A 109 7.33 -5.30 -8.86
CA GLN A 109 6.91 -4.92 -10.22
C GLN A 109 6.70 -3.40 -10.40
N ILE A 110 7.05 -2.58 -9.40
CA ILE A 110 7.04 -1.12 -9.57
C ILE A 110 8.00 -0.73 -10.70
N GLU A 111 7.49 0.02 -11.66
CA GLU A 111 8.31 0.66 -12.68
C GLU A 111 8.49 2.15 -12.33
N PHE A 112 9.49 2.79 -12.91
CA PHE A 112 9.73 4.21 -12.69
C PHE A 112 9.68 4.93 -14.04
N GLY A 113 8.76 5.90 -14.15
CA GLY A 113 8.66 6.73 -15.33
C GLY A 113 9.89 7.64 -15.51
N PRO A 114 10.01 8.32 -16.66
CA PRO A 114 11.15 9.19 -16.97
C PRO A 114 11.31 10.37 -16.00
N GLN A 115 10.24 10.76 -15.30
CA GLN A 115 10.24 11.81 -14.28
C GLN A 115 10.36 11.28 -12.85
N GLY A 116 10.65 9.97 -12.67
CA GLY A 116 10.77 9.35 -11.36
C GLY A 116 9.46 8.94 -10.69
N ASN A 117 8.32 9.19 -11.32
CA ASN A 117 7.02 8.76 -10.79
C ASN A 117 6.93 7.23 -10.77
N ALA A 118 6.47 6.66 -9.66
CA ALA A 118 6.24 5.23 -9.53
C ALA A 118 5.03 4.82 -10.39
N ILE A 119 5.26 3.87 -11.29
CA ILE A 119 4.24 3.24 -12.13
C ILE A 119 3.94 1.89 -11.50
N LEU A 120 2.73 1.76 -10.95
CA LEU A 120 2.29 0.54 -10.29
C LEU A 120 1.73 -0.45 -11.32
N PRO A 121 1.81 -1.77 -11.07
CA PRO A 121 1.15 -2.74 -11.92
C PRO A 121 -0.37 -2.51 -11.94
N LYS A 122 -1.03 -2.78 -13.08
CA LYS A 122 -2.46 -2.48 -13.31
C LYS A 122 -3.41 -3.04 -12.24
N ASN A 123 -3.00 -4.11 -11.56
CA ASN A 123 -3.78 -4.79 -10.52
C ASN A 123 -3.20 -4.59 -9.10
N ALA A 124 -2.31 -3.61 -8.86
CA ALA A 124 -1.75 -3.33 -7.54
C ALA A 124 -2.82 -3.15 -6.45
N SER A 125 -3.95 -2.53 -6.80
CA SER A 125 -5.07 -2.27 -5.89
C SER A 125 -5.87 -3.52 -5.47
N THR A 126 -5.67 -4.65 -6.15
CA THR A 126 -6.38 -5.91 -5.90
C THR A 126 -5.47 -7.05 -5.47
N ARG A 127 -4.15 -6.84 -5.37
CA ARG A 127 -3.18 -7.88 -5.00
C ARG A 127 -3.11 -8.10 -3.50
N GLY A 128 -3.15 -7.07 -2.68
CA GLY A 128 -3.10 -7.25 -1.24
C GLY A 128 -3.37 -5.97 -0.47
N PRO A 129 -3.55 -6.06 0.86
CA PRO A 129 -3.89 -4.92 1.69
C PRO A 129 -2.82 -3.82 1.65
N ILE A 130 -1.52 -4.17 1.68
CA ILE A 130 -0.44 -3.17 1.65
C ILE A 130 -0.37 -2.53 0.26
N SER A 131 -0.43 -3.33 -0.80
CA SER A 131 -0.39 -2.88 -2.19
C SER A 131 -1.56 -1.95 -2.52
N LYS A 132 -2.74 -2.24 -1.98
CA LYS A 132 -3.94 -1.41 -2.12
C LYS A 132 -3.76 -0.05 -1.46
N LEU A 133 -3.29 -0.02 -0.22
CA LEU A 133 -3.04 1.24 0.51
C LEU A 133 -1.96 2.06 -0.20
N PHE A 134 -0.89 1.43 -0.65
CA PHE A 134 0.18 2.07 -1.39
C PHE A 134 -0.30 2.61 -2.76
N ALA A 135 -1.14 1.87 -3.48
CA ALA A 135 -1.74 2.36 -4.72
C ALA A 135 -2.63 3.58 -4.49
N ALA A 136 -3.40 3.59 -3.41
CA ALA A 136 -4.20 4.74 -3.01
C ALA A 136 -3.31 5.94 -2.64
N SER A 137 -2.19 5.72 -1.94
CA SER A 137 -1.28 6.79 -1.55
C SER A 137 -0.58 7.42 -2.75
N VAL A 138 -0.10 6.62 -3.71
CA VAL A 138 0.53 7.13 -4.95
C VAL A 138 -0.47 7.96 -5.78
N ALA A 139 -1.72 7.50 -5.89
CA ALA A 139 -2.77 8.25 -6.57
C ALA A 139 -3.10 9.58 -5.86
N ALA A 140 -3.19 9.54 -4.52
CA ALA A 140 -3.43 10.74 -3.71
C ALA A 140 -2.28 11.75 -3.85
N ASP A 141 -1.03 11.30 -3.75
CA ASP A 141 0.16 12.17 -3.87
C ASP A 141 0.22 12.81 -5.27
N THR A 142 -0.14 12.07 -6.33
CA THR A 142 -0.23 12.60 -7.68
C THR A 142 -1.33 13.66 -7.82
N SER A 143 -2.48 13.45 -7.16
CA SER A 143 -3.55 14.46 -7.12
C SER A 143 -3.12 15.71 -6.36
N GLU A 144 -2.56 15.55 -5.17
CA GLU A 144 -2.11 16.63 -4.30
C GLU A 144 -1.01 17.47 -4.95
N ARG A 145 -0.08 16.85 -5.70
CA ARG A 145 0.92 17.56 -6.51
C ARG A 145 0.25 18.41 -7.59
N ARG A 146 -0.71 17.85 -8.34
CA ARG A 146 -1.45 18.60 -9.36
C ARG A 146 -2.27 19.74 -8.77
N ASP A 147 -2.89 19.54 -7.61
CA ASP A 147 -3.66 20.56 -6.92
C ASP A 147 -2.76 21.72 -6.46
N TYR A 148 -1.59 21.40 -5.92
CA TYR A 148 -0.58 22.40 -5.53
C TYR A 148 -0.02 23.16 -6.74
N ASP A 149 0.34 22.47 -7.81
CA ASP A 149 0.84 23.09 -9.06
C ASP A 149 -0.24 23.98 -9.70
N THR A 150 -1.50 23.54 -9.68
CA THR A 150 -2.65 24.32 -10.16
C THR A 150 -2.85 25.58 -9.32
N ALA A 151 -2.70 25.49 -8.00
CA ALA A 151 -2.79 26.65 -7.11
C ALA A 151 -1.67 27.67 -7.40
N LEU A 152 -0.43 27.21 -7.58
CA LEU A 152 0.72 28.05 -7.96
C LEU A 152 0.52 28.72 -9.33
N ALA A 153 0.03 27.96 -10.31
CA ALA A 153 -0.25 28.46 -11.65
C ALA A 153 -1.37 29.52 -11.63
N LYS A 154 -2.44 29.30 -10.86
CA LYS A 154 -3.56 30.25 -10.70
C LYS A 154 -3.13 31.57 -10.08
N PHE A 155 -2.19 31.54 -9.13
CA PHE A 155 -1.60 32.76 -8.60
C PHE A 155 -0.71 33.48 -9.62
N GLY A 156 -0.08 32.74 -10.53
CA GLY A 156 0.81 33.28 -11.54
C GLY A 156 2.21 33.50 -11.01
N VAL A 157 2.76 32.56 -10.22
CA VAL A 157 4.12 32.65 -9.66
C VAL A 157 5.19 32.87 -10.75
N GLY A 158 4.96 32.36 -11.97
CA GLY A 158 5.81 32.60 -13.13
C GLY A 158 5.84 34.06 -13.61
N ASN A 159 4.81 34.86 -13.34
CA ASN A 159 4.82 36.28 -13.67
C ASN A 159 5.86 37.05 -12.84
N LEU A 160 6.18 36.55 -11.64
CA LEU A 160 7.16 37.19 -10.74
C LEU A 160 8.62 37.03 -11.22
N SER A 161 8.89 36.21 -12.24
CA SER A 161 10.23 36.06 -12.82
C SER A 161 10.44 36.86 -14.11
N SER A 162 9.42 37.56 -14.62
CA SER A 162 9.55 38.38 -15.82
C SER A 162 8.84 39.74 -15.66
N PRO A 163 9.54 40.87 -15.87
CA PRO A 163 8.91 42.19 -15.85
C PRO A 163 7.84 42.33 -16.93
N TYR A 164 8.03 41.68 -18.08
CA TYR A 164 7.06 41.67 -19.18
C TYR A 164 5.75 40.97 -18.78
N LEU A 165 5.84 39.75 -18.24
CA LEU A 165 4.65 39.00 -17.79
C LEU A 165 3.94 39.72 -16.64
N LEU A 166 4.69 40.37 -15.77
CA LEU A 166 4.13 41.13 -14.67
C LEU A 166 3.40 42.40 -15.13
N LYS A 167 3.89 43.07 -16.18
CA LYS A 167 3.17 44.20 -16.82
C LYS A 167 1.86 43.73 -17.47
N GLN A 168 1.85 42.54 -18.08
CA GLN A 168 0.63 41.97 -18.67
C GLN A 168 -0.39 41.54 -17.61
N ASN A 169 0.09 40.96 -16.51
CA ASN A 169 -0.73 40.44 -15.43
C ASN A 169 -0.37 41.10 -14.08
N PRO A 170 -0.71 42.39 -13.87
CA PRO A 170 -0.35 43.12 -12.65
C PRO A 170 -1.08 42.61 -11.40
N GLN A 171 -2.14 41.82 -11.58
CA GLN A 171 -2.93 41.25 -10.49
C GLN A 171 -2.11 40.31 -9.58
N THR A 172 -1.05 39.69 -10.09
CA THR A 172 -0.17 38.80 -9.29
C THR A 172 0.47 39.54 -8.11
N ILE A 173 0.92 40.79 -8.30
CA ILE A 173 1.51 41.60 -7.21
C ILE A 173 0.45 42.34 -6.36
N ALA A 174 -0.80 42.38 -6.80
CA ALA A 174 -1.90 42.95 -6.02
C ALA A 174 -2.41 41.99 -4.93
N LYS A 175 -2.10 40.70 -5.04
CA LYS A 175 -2.65 39.63 -4.19
C LYS A 175 -1.59 38.83 -3.45
N CYS A 176 -0.48 39.45 -3.05
CA CYS A 176 0.62 38.75 -2.37
C CYS A 176 0.20 37.99 -1.09
N GLY A 177 -0.90 38.42 -0.43
CA GLY A 177 -1.46 37.74 0.74
C GLY A 177 -2.05 36.35 0.45
N ASP A 178 -2.44 36.06 -0.80
CA ASP A 178 -3.06 34.79 -1.18
C ASP A 178 -2.09 33.59 -1.06
N LEU A 179 -0.78 33.86 -1.03
CA LEU A 179 0.26 32.84 -0.81
C LEU A 179 0.18 32.19 0.59
N ALA A 180 -0.44 32.87 1.57
CA ALA A 180 -0.66 32.28 2.90
C ALA A 180 -1.57 31.05 2.83
N GLY A 181 -2.61 31.08 1.97
CA GLY A 181 -3.51 29.95 1.77
C GLY A 181 -2.81 28.72 1.18
N MET A 182 -1.75 28.91 0.40
CA MET A 182 -0.95 27.81 -0.15
C MET A 182 -0.12 27.09 0.91
N LYS A 183 0.31 27.79 1.96
CA LYS A 183 0.99 27.15 3.09
C LYS A 183 0.05 26.23 3.85
N THR A 184 -1.19 26.67 4.09
CA THR A 184 -2.22 25.83 4.70
C THR A 184 -2.53 24.59 3.86
N LEU A 185 -2.57 24.74 2.52
CA LEU A 185 -2.73 23.61 1.61
C LEU A 185 -1.55 22.62 1.72
N ALA A 186 -0.31 23.12 1.67
CA ALA A 186 0.90 22.31 1.82
C ALA A 186 0.94 21.55 3.16
N GLN A 187 0.59 22.22 4.26
CA GLN A 187 0.47 21.60 5.58
C GLN A 187 -0.57 20.48 5.58
N SER A 188 -1.75 20.71 5.00
CA SER A 188 -2.80 19.70 4.90
C SER A 188 -2.34 18.45 4.13
N HIS A 189 -1.61 18.63 3.03
CA HIS A 189 -1.07 17.51 2.24
C HIS A 189 -0.04 16.69 3.05
N VAL A 190 0.78 17.34 3.86
CA VAL A 190 1.77 16.64 4.71
C VAL A 190 1.08 15.83 5.81
N THR A 191 0.06 16.40 6.47
CA THR A 191 -0.73 15.67 7.47
C THR A 191 -1.39 14.44 6.86
N LYS A 192 -2.05 14.59 5.71
CA LYS A 192 -2.69 13.45 5.03
C LYS A 192 -1.68 12.39 4.59
N ARG A 193 -0.48 12.78 4.16
CA ARG A 193 0.59 11.82 3.82
C ARG A 193 1.11 11.08 5.06
N ALA A 194 1.25 11.75 6.19
CA ALA A 194 1.63 11.11 7.45
C ALA A 194 0.56 10.09 7.92
N GLU A 195 -0.73 10.43 7.80
CA GLU A 195 -1.83 9.51 8.11
C GLU A 195 -1.79 8.27 7.22
N ARG A 196 -1.65 8.45 5.90
CA ARG A 196 -1.51 7.32 4.95
C ARG A 196 -0.29 6.46 5.25
N ALA A 197 0.86 7.07 5.53
CA ALA A 197 2.08 6.35 5.89
C ALA A 197 1.90 5.54 7.19
N ALA A 198 1.19 6.09 8.18
CA ALA A 198 0.88 5.38 9.42
C ALA A 198 -0.06 4.18 9.19
N GLU A 199 -1.08 4.33 8.35
CA GLU A 199 -1.98 3.23 7.97
C GLU A 199 -1.24 2.11 7.21
N ILE A 200 -0.40 2.48 6.25
CA ILE A 200 0.48 1.54 5.53
C ILE A 200 1.43 0.84 6.53
N GLY A 201 2.03 1.59 7.45
CA GLY A 201 2.92 1.06 8.48
C GLY A 201 2.25 -0.01 9.33
N LYS A 202 1.02 0.24 9.80
CA LYS A 202 0.21 -0.74 10.54
C LYS A 202 -0.10 -1.99 9.73
N ALA A 203 -0.43 -1.83 8.44
CA ALA A 203 -0.68 -2.97 7.55
C ALA A 203 0.57 -3.83 7.36
N ILE A 204 1.75 -3.22 7.24
CA ILE A 204 3.03 -3.91 7.16
C ILE A 204 3.33 -4.66 8.47
N ASP A 205 3.10 -4.04 9.63
CA ASP A 205 3.33 -4.68 10.93
C ASP A 205 2.45 -5.91 11.12
N ALA A 206 1.17 -5.81 10.73
CA ALA A 206 0.19 -6.89 10.82
C ALA A 206 0.40 -8.01 9.79
N ALA A 207 1.14 -7.75 8.70
CA ALA A 207 1.36 -8.74 7.66
C ALA A 207 2.26 -9.89 8.11
N ALA A 208 1.96 -11.11 7.66
CA ALA A 208 2.78 -12.29 7.89
C ALA A 208 3.96 -12.36 6.90
N LEU A 209 4.79 -11.31 6.89
CA LEU A 209 6.00 -11.20 6.06
C LEU A 209 7.25 -11.38 6.93
N ASP A 210 8.35 -11.83 6.33
CA ASP A 210 9.64 -11.81 7.01
C ASP A 210 10.09 -10.37 7.29
N THR A 211 10.94 -10.20 8.30
CA THR A 211 11.41 -8.88 8.74
C THR A 211 12.11 -8.11 7.63
N GLY A 212 12.87 -8.78 6.76
CA GLY A 212 13.58 -8.14 5.65
C GLY A 212 12.62 -7.59 4.60
N LEU A 213 11.57 -8.35 4.23
CA LEU A 213 10.50 -7.87 3.35
C LEU A 213 9.70 -6.74 3.99
N LYS A 214 9.39 -6.83 5.29
CA LYS A 214 8.71 -5.73 6.01
C LYS A 214 9.52 -4.44 5.93
N ASP A 215 10.81 -4.52 6.21
CA ASP A 215 11.70 -3.36 6.21
C ASP A 215 11.85 -2.76 4.82
N ALA A 216 12.04 -3.59 3.79
CA ALA A 216 12.15 -3.14 2.40
C ALA A 216 10.84 -2.50 1.90
N ILE A 217 9.70 -3.14 2.13
CA ILE A 217 8.38 -2.60 1.74
C ILE A 217 8.08 -1.31 2.52
N ARG A 218 8.44 -1.24 3.81
CA ARG A 218 8.28 -0.03 4.61
C ARG A 218 9.14 1.12 4.07
N ALA A 219 10.39 0.87 3.72
CA ALA A 219 11.26 1.89 3.14
C ALA A 219 10.75 2.43 1.79
N ILE A 220 9.96 1.64 1.05
CA ILE A 220 9.28 2.07 -0.17
C ILE A 220 8.00 2.86 0.15
N ALA A 221 7.11 2.28 0.96
CA ALA A 221 5.71 2.71 1.06
C ALA A 221 5.41 3.63 2.25
N ALA A 222 6.19 3.54 3.32
CA ALA A 222 6.03 4.31 4.55
C ALA A 222 7.41 4.60 5.17
N PRO A 223 8.28 5.36 4.48
CA PRO A 223 9.62 5.65 4.96
C PRO A 223 9.56 6.35 6.32
N ALA A 224 10.45 5.95 7.24
CA ALA A 224 10.56 6.58 8.54
C ALA A 224 11.20 7.96 8.45
N GLY A 225 10.81 8.86 9.35
CA GLY A 225 11.36 10.21 9.47
C GLY A 225 10.35 11.32 9.17
N GLU A 226 10.78 12.56 9.40
CA GLU A 226 10.01 13.75 9.06
C GLU A 226 10.04 13.96 7.53
N ASP A 227 8.89 14.29 6.93
CA ASP A 227 8.80 14.60 5.51
C ASP A 227 9.37 16.01 5.23
N PRO A 228 10.54 16.13 4.57
CA PRO A 228 11.17 17.44 4.36
C PRO A 228 10.40 18.31 3.34
N ARG A 229 9.39 17.77 2.63
CA ARG A 229 8.63 18.53 1.62
C ARG A 229 7.99 19.77 2.20
N LEU A 230 7.48 19.72 3.45
CA LEU A 230 6.84 20.90 4.05
C LEU A 230 7.81 22.06 4.19
N GLY A 231 9.03 21.77 4.69
CA GLY A 231 10.07 22.78 4.85
C GLY A 231 10.47 23.40 3.51
N ILE A 232 10.64 22.57 2.48
CA ILE A 232 10.99 23.02 1.12
C ILE A 232 9.87 23.89 0.52
N GLN A 233 8.62 23.43 0.59
CA GLN A 233 7.45 24.16 0.08
C GLN A 233 7.26 25.49 0.82
N THR A 234 7.42 25.49 2.14
CA THR A 234 7.29 26.69 2.96
C THR A 234 8.39 27.70 2.61
N ALA A 235 9.65 27.27 2.49
CA ALA A 235 10.76 28.14 2.10
C ALA A 235 10.56 28.75 0.69
N PHE A 236 10.01 27.98 -0.25
CA PHE A 236 9.65 28.48 -1.57
C PHE A 236 8.53 29.52 -1.51
N LEU A 237 7.46 29.25 -0.74
CA LEU A 237 6.32 30.16 -0.60
C LEU A 237 6.72 31.45 0.13
N ASP A 238 7.57 31.37 1.16
CA ASP A 238 8.10 32.52 1.89
C ASP A 238 8.92 33.43 1.00
N SER A 239 9.91 32.86 0.30
CA SER A 239 10.74 33.62 -0.63
C SER A 239 9.92 34.21 -1.80
N THR A 240 8.87 33.52 -2.23
CA THR A 240 7.93 34.02 -3.25
C THR A 240 7.05 35.15 -2.72
N ALA A 241 6.60 35.09 -1.47
CA ALA A 241 5.81 36.15 -0.83
C ALA A 241 6.64 37.43 -0.62
N GLU A 242 7.88 37.28 -0.16
CA GLU A 242 8.82 38.40 -0.07
C GLU A 242 9.12 39.03 -1.43
N LEU A 243 9.29 38.20 -2.47
CA LEU A 243 9.50 38.68 -3.84
C LEU A 243 8.28 39.43 -4.36
N CYS A 244 7.08 38.90 -4.13
CA CYS A 244 5.84 39.56 -4.50
C CYS A 244 5.73 40.95 -3.84
N ALA A 245 6.01 41.04 -2.54
CA ALA A 245 6.00 42.30 -1.81
C ALA A 245 7.06 43.30 -2.29
N LEU A 246 8.25 42.82 -2.67
CA LEU A 246 9.30 43.65 -3.27
C LEU A 246 8.83 44.25 -4.60
N LEU A 247 8.29 43.42 -5.48
CA LEU A 247 7.82 43.84 -6.80
C LEU A 247 6.56 44.72 -6.72
N ALA A 248 5.73 44.54 -5.68
CA ALA A 248 4.56 45.38 -5.42
C ALA A 248 4.92 46.85 -5.13
N LYS A 249 6.15 47.15 -4.67
CA LYS A 249 6.64 48.52 -4.48
C LYS A 249 6.81 49.29 -5.80
N ARG A 250 6.83 48.59 -6.95
CA ARG A 250 7.01 49.18 -8.29
C ARG A 250 8.29 50.01 -8.47
N GLY A 251 9.32 49.76 -7.66
CA GLY A 251 10.66 50.37 -7.79
C GLY A 251 11.56 49.70 -8.84
N TRP A 252 10.98 48.99 -9.79
CA TRP A 252 11.67 48.19 -10.80
C TRP A 252 11.30 48.66 -12.21
N TYR A 253 12.15 48.35 -13.18
CA TYR A 253 11.93 48.60 -14.59
C TYR A 253 12.33 47.36 -15.41
N ASP A 254 12.00 47.39 -16.70
CA ASP A 254 12.32 46.33 -17.63
C ASP A 254 13.67 46.63 -18.29
N GLU A 255 14.66 45.81 -17.98
CA GLU A 255 16.01 45.89 -18.51
C GLU A 255 16.25 44.68 -19.41
N ASN A 256 15.89 44.82 -20.69
CA ASN A 256 16.03 43.77 -21.71
C ASN A 256 15.34 42.44 -21.32
N GLY A 257 14.13 42.50 -20.75
CA GLY A 257 13.38 41.31 -20.33
C GLY A 257 13.73 40.81 -18.93
N TYR A 258 14.63 41.49 -18.21
CA TYR A 258 14.98 41.22 -16.81
C TYR A 258 14.54 42.37 -15.90
N PHE A 259 14.35 42.08 -14.61
CA PHE A 259 14.07 43.12 -13.63
C PHE A 259 15.31 43.97 -13.34
N GLY A 260 15.30 45.22 -13.81
CA GLY A 260 16.16 46.29 -13.30
C GLY A 260 15.52 46.96 -12.08
N PHE A 261 16.32 47.58 -11.21
CA PHE A 261 15.82 48.23 -9.98
C PHE A 261 16.41 49.63 -9.81
N ASN A 262 15.60 50.57 -9.35
CA ASN A 262 16.03 51.95 -9.08
C ASN A 262 16.91 52.07 -7.82
N SER A 263 16.94 51.03 -6.98
CA SER A 263 17.71 50.95 -5.74
C SER A 263 18.62 49.73 -5.76
N GLY A 264 19.91 49.93 -5.48
CA GLY A 264 20.86 48.82 -5.34
C GLY A 264 20.49 47.84 -4.23
N GLY A 265 19.82 48.32 -3.16
CA GLY A 265 19.33 47.46 -2.07
C GLY A 265 18.19 46.53 -2.53
N ASP A 266 17.25 47.04 -3.34
CA ASP A 266 16.17 46.21 -3.89
C ASP A 266 16.71 45.22 -4.92
N ALA A 267 17.70 45.60 -5.75
CA ALA A 267 18.40 44.70 -6.66
C ALA A 267 19.08 43.53 -5.92
N ALA A 268 19.81 43.83 -4.84
CA ALA A 268 20.46 42.82 -4.01
C ALA A 268 19.43 41.89 -3.35
N ARG A 269 18.32 42.44 -2.84
CA ARG A 269 17.25 41.66 -2.23
C ARG A 269 16.56 40.75 -3.25
N TYR A 270 16.27 41.24 -4.45
CA TYR A 270 15.72 40.43 -5.54
C TYR A 270 16.62 39.23 -5.88
N LYS A 271 17.93 39.46 -6.05
CA LYS A 271 18.90 38.40 -6.32
C LYS A 271 18.94 37.35 -5.20
N ALA A 272 18.93 37.78 -3.94
CA ALA A 272 18.91 36.88 -2.79
C ALA A 272 17.62 36.04 -2.74
N LEU A 273 16.46 36.63 -3.04
CA LEU A 273 15.18 35.91 -3.07
C LEU A 273 15.11 34.90 -4.22
N GLN A 274 15.62 35.24 -5.40
CA GLN A 274 15.70 34.29 -6.50
C GLN A 274 16.64 33.12 -6.19
N ALA A 275 17.77 33.37 -5.52
CA ALA A 275 18.66 32.30 -5.07
C ALA A 275 17.96 31.33 -4.09
N LYS A 276 17.22 31.86 -3.10
CA LYS A 276 16.43 31.03 -2.16
C LYS A 276 15.37 30.17 -2.88
N ARG A 277 14.67 30.73 -3.87
CA ARG A 277 13.68 30.00 -4.66
C ARG A 277 14.32 28.88 -5.50
N ALA A 278 15.48 29.16 -6.10
CA ALA A 278 16.24 28.18 -6.85
C ALA A 278 16.77 27.05 -5.95
N GLU A 279 17.25 27.38 -4.75
CA GLU A 279 17.67 26.40 -3.74
C GLU A 279 16.52 25.50 -3.32
N ALA A 280 15.33 26.06 -3.03
CA ALA A 280 14.15 25.27 -2.69
C ALA A 280 13.71 24.35 -3.86
N ALA A 281 13.76 24.84 -5.10
CA ALA A 281 13.47 24.03 -6.28
C ALA A 281 14.46 22.86 -6.44
N ALA A 282 15.77 23.14 -6.29
CA ALA A 282 16.82 22.12 -6.35
C ALA A 282 16.68 21.09 -5.22
N ALA A 283 16.34 21.53 -4.00
CA ALA A 283 16.07 20.64 -2.88
C ALA A 283 14.85 19.73 -3.14
N SER A 284 13.80 20.26 -3.75
CA SER A 284 12.63 19.47 -4.15
C SER A 284 12.98 18.41 -5.20
N GLU A 285 13.77 18.78 -6.22
CA GLU A 285 14.21 17.84 -7.25
C GLU A 285 15.12 16.75 -6.68
N LYS A 286 16.05 17.13 -5.80
CA LYS A 286 16.92 16.19 -5.09
C LYS A 286 16.10 15.20 -4.26
N LEU A 287 15.09 15.68 -3.54
CA LEU A 287 14.22 14.82 -2.74
C LEU A 287 13.48 13.77 -3.59
N ASP A 288 12.95 14.17 -4.75
CA ASP A 288 12.29 13.25 -5.68
C ASP A 288 13.30 12.20 -6.23
N LYS A 289 14.53 12.63 -6.58
CA LYS A 289 15.60 11.72 -7.02
C LYS A 289 16.03 10.73 -5.93
N ASP A 290 16.26 11.21 -4.71
CA ASP A 290 16.65 10.39 -3.57
C ASP A 290 15.56 9.36 -3.23
N ALA A 291 14.28 9.74 -3.36
CA ALA A 291 13.16 8.81 -3.22
C ALA A 291 13.18 7.69 -4.27
N VAL A 292 13.42 8.01 -5.54
CA VAL A 292 13.52 6.99 -6.60
C VAL A 292 14.70 6.05 -6.38
N VAL A 293 15.86 6.58 -6.01
CA VAL A 293 17.06 5.77 -5.72
C VAL A 293 16.78 4.80 -4.57
N ARG A 294 16.18 5.30 -3.48
CA ARG A 294 15.76 4.45 -2.35
C ARG A 294 14.78 3.37 -2.82
N MET A 295 13.71 3.75 -3.51
CA MET A 295 12.69 2.79 -3.93
C MET A 295 13.25 1.69 -4.85
N LYS A 296 14.18 2.03 -5.75
CA LYS A 296 14.86 1.04 -6.61
C LYS A 296 15.73 0.08 -5.79
N ALA A 297 16.55 0.61 -4.88
CA ALA A 297 17.42 -0.21 -4.04
C ALA A 297 16.61 -1.19 -3.15
N GLU A 298 15.50 -0.73 -2.58
CA GLU A 298 14.64 -1.59 -1.75
C GLU A 298 13.82 -2.57 -2.61
N GLN A 299 13.40 -2.17 -3.81
CA GLN A 299 12.75 -3.07 -4.76
C GLN A 299 13.65 -4.25 -5.13
N GLU A 300 14.95 -4.03 -5.32
CA GLU A 300 15.90 -5.11 -5.59
C GLU A 300 15.96 -6.14 -4.45
N LYS A 301 15.90 -5.68 -3.19
CA LYS A 301 15.81 -6.58 -2.03
C LYS A 301 14.49 -7.37 -2.04
N VAL A 302 13.38 -6.72 -2.37
CA VAL A 302 12.08 -7.42 -2.50
C VAL A 302 12.13 -8.46 -3.62
N ARG A 303 12.76 -8.15 -4.77
CA ARG A 303 12.95 -9.11 -5.87
C ARG A 303 13.81 -10.29 -5.46
N ALA A 304 14.91 -10.04 -4.76
CA ALA A 304 15.82 -11.09 -4.28
C ALA A 304 15.17 -12.00 -3.23
N ALA A 305 14.28 -11.47 -2.40
CA ALA A 305 13.52 -12.28 -1.43
C ALA A 305 12.42 -13.14 -2.07
N LEU A 306 12.00 -12.81 -3.30
CA LEU A 306 10.95 -13.53 -4.04
C LEU A 306 11.49 -14.54 -5.05
N SER A 307 12.77 -14.47 -5.41
CA SER A 307 13.47 -15.42 -6.30
C SER A 307 13.92 -16.67 -5.57
#